data_AF-A0A2E6QFX4-F1
#
_entry.id   AF-A0A2E6QFX4-F1
#
_cell.length_a   1.000
_cell.length_b   1.000
_cell.length_c   1.000
_cell.angle_alpha   90.00
_cell.angle_beta   90.00
_cell.angle_gamma   90.00
#
_symmetry.space_group_name_H-M   'P 1'
#
loop_
_entity.id
_entity.type
_entity.pdbx_description
1 polymer ?
#
loop_
_entity_poly.entity_id
_entity_poly.type
_entity_poly.pdbx_seq_one_letter_code
_entity_poly.pdbx_strand_id
1 'polypeptide(L)'
;MLACETAGEKSRTGMMVKTAMLGAVGALLLAGALPAAAADGDGNFAIDGAGTVTCDRFIEAYDGKTRDYYVYAGWVDGYVTATNQQQDETYDLTPWQTTEFLLDLVAQYCRANPKQKFIYGVTELLRYLYQGRLQELSEIAQIQHGSKGAYFYRATIQSVQEALAERSLFEGEADGVFDEEVAKSLARFQGLSGLPETGWLDQRTLFALTKVNREKDD
;
A
#
# COMPACT_ATOMS: atom_id res chain seq x y z
N MET A 1 17.50 15.40 79.35
CA MET A 1 16.52 15.20 80.43
C MET A 1 15.15 15.29 79.77
N LEU A 2 14.57 14.15 79.38
CA LEU A 2 13.52 13.42 80.11
C LEU A 2 12.19 14.17 80.18
N ALA A 3 11.26 13.79 79.27
CA ALA A 3 9.84 13.46 79.48
C ALA A 3 9.14 13.57 78.09
N CYS A 4 8.81 12.50 77.35
CA CYS A 4 7.77 11.48 77.56
C CYS A 4 6.39 12.10 77.87
N GLU A 5 5.45 12.04 76.92
CA GLU A 5 4.25 11.17 76.94
C GLU A 5 3.01 12.04 77.21
N THR A 6 1.77 11.78 76.80
CA THR A 6 1.07 10.67 76.14
C THR A 6 -0.29 11.24 75.68
N ALA A 7 -0.81 10.86 74.51
CA ALA A 7 -1.85 9.84 74.30
C ALA A 7 -3.21 10.13 74.94
N GLY A 8 -4.29 9.95 74.16
CA GLY A 8 -5.65 10.00 74.70
C GLY A 8 -6.76 10.01 73.65
N GLU A 9 -6.94 8.88 72.98
CA GLU A 9 -8.05 8.57 72.07
C GLU A 9 -9.37 8.30 72.81
N LYS A 10 -10.51 8.77 72.29
CA LYS A 10 -11.75 7.95 72.17
C LYS A 10 -12.93 8.64 71.45
N SER A 11 -13.41 7.88 70.47
CA SER A 11 -14.66 7.89 69.70
C SER A 11 -15.97 8.08 70.48
N ARG A 12 -16.96 8.81 69.91
CA ARG A 12 -18.25 8.26 69.44
C ARG A 12 -19.22 9.33 68.88
N THR A 13 -19.56 9.13 67.59
CA THR A 13 -20.90 9.11 66.97
C THR A 13 -21.86 10.30 67.14
N GLY A 14 -22.19 10.96 66.02
CA GLY A 14 -23.41 11.75 65.90
C GLY A 14 -23.59 12.47 64.56
N MET A 15 -24.44 11.90 63.71
CA MET A 15 -25.35 12.60 62.79
C MET A 15 -24.85 12.99 61.39
N MET A 16 -25.35 12.25 60.39
CA MET A 16 -25.43 12.62 58.99
C MET A 16 -26.10 13.98 58.78
N VAL A 17 -25.46 14.86 58.01
CA VAL A 17 -26.13 15.92 57.25
C VAL A 17 -25.69 15.78 55.79
N LYS A 18 -26.68 15.54 54.92
CA LYS A 18 -26.54 15.45 53.46
C LYS A 18 -26.80 16.83 52.83
N THR A 19 -25.79 17.44 52.21
CA THR A 19 -25.90 18.46 51.13
C THR A 19 -24.48 18.76 50.61
N ALA A 20 -24.00 18.17 49.51
CA ALA A 20 -24.22 18.46 48.08
C ALA A 20 -23.39 19.65 47.53
N MET A 21 -22.73 19.39 46.38
CA MET A 21 -22.00 20.30 45.46
C MET A 21 -20.56 20.68 45.89
N LEU A 22 -19.50 20.64 45.07
CA LEU A 22 -19.27 20.49 43.62
C LEU A 22 -17.78 20.01 43.53
N GLY A 23 -17.38 18.90 42.91
CA GLY A 23 -17.68 18.51 41.54
C GLY A 23 -16.67 19.05 40.51
N ALA A 24 -15.43 19.42 40.88
CA ALA A 24 -14.39 19.74 39.90
C ALA A 24 -13.57 18.49 39.54
N VAL A 25 -14.23 17.48 38.97
CA VAL A 25 -13.53 16.53 38.08
C VAL A 25 -13.19 17.37 36.86
N GLY A 26 -11.93 17.80 36.75
CA GLY A 26 -11.41 18.38 35.53
C GLY A 26 -11.73 17.42 34.39
N ALA A 27 -12.70 17.79 33.56
CA ALA A 27 -13.03 17.07 32.36
C ALA A 27 -11.80 17.14 31.46
N LEU A 28 -10.95 16.12 31.57
CA LEU A 28 -9.95 15.83 30.57
C LEU A 28 -10.76 15.56 29.30
N LEU A 29 -10.87 16.58 28.45
CA LEU A 29 -11.37 16.44 27.09
C LEU A 29 -10.42 15.45 26.40
N LEU A 30 -10.75 14.16 26.50
CA LEU A 30 -10.41 13.16 25.51
C LEU A 30 -11.11 13.59 24.22
N ALA A 31 -10.59 14.65 23.59
CA ALA A 31 -10.79 14.87 22.18
C ALA A 31 -10.04 13.74 21.49
N GLY A 32 -10.66 12.55 21.47
CA GLY A 32 -10.22 11.47 20.60
C GLY A 32 -10.15 12.09 19.21
N ALA A 33 -8.98 11.97 18.58
CA ALA A 33 -8.81 12.41 17.20
C ALA A 33 -9.90 11.71 16.39
N LEU A 34 -10.93 12.45 15.98
CA LEU A 34 -11.84 11.96 14.96
C LEU A 34 -10.95 11.69 13.74
N PRO A 35 -11.08 10.51 13.11
CA PRO A 35 -10.31 10.24 11.91
C PRO A 35 -10.57 11.38 10.91
N ALA A 36 -9.51 12.00 10.42
CA ALA A 36 -9.61 13.02 9.39
C ALA A 36 -10.09 12.32 8.11
N ALA A 37 -11.40 12.38 7.85
CA ALA A 37 -11.95 11.89 6.59
C ALA A 37 -11.56 12.87 5.47
N ALA A 38 -10.91 12.37 4.41
CA ALA A 38 -10.48 13.18 3.27
C ALA A 38 -11.65 13.59 2.34
N ALA A 39 -12.79 12.91 2.43
CA ALA A 39 -14.02 13.23 1.71
C ALA A 39 -14.90 14.21 2.50
N ASP A 40 -15.96 14.74 1.87
CA ASP A 40 -16.98 15.50 2.59
C ASP A 40 -17.73 14.63 3.62
N GLY A 41 -18.64 15.24 4.39
CA GLY A 41 -19.37 14.53 5.46
C GLY A 41 -20.22 13.35 5.00
N ASP A 42 -20.52 13.26 3.71
CA ASP A 42 -21.29 12.19 3.08
C ASP A 42 -20.40 11.19 2.33
N GLY A 43 -19.07 11.38 2.37
CA GLY A 43 -18.10 10.55 1.66
C GLY A 43 -17.93 10.92 0.18
N ASN A 44 -18.49 12.05 -0.28
CA ASN A 44 -18.27 12.51 -1.65
C ASN A 44 -16.94 13.22 -1.79
N PHE A 45 -16.39 13.15 -3.00
CA PHE A 45 -15.20 13.89 -3.39
C PHE A 45 -15.31 14.34 -4.85
N ALA A 46 -14.66 15.45 -5.17
CA ALA A 46 -14.55 15.94 -6.54
C ALA A 46 -13.45 15.17 -7.29
N ILE A 47 -13.71 14.80 -8.54
CA ILE A 47 -12.72 14.19 -9.41
C ILE A 47 -12.21 15.29 -10.33
N ASP A 48 -10.94 15.64 -10.19
CA ASP A 48 -10.30 16.67 -11.02
C ASP A 48 -9.49 16.07 -12.16
N GLY A 49 -9.48 16.77 -13.30
CA GLY A 49 -8.66 16.43 -14.46
C GLY A 49 -9.08 15.16 -15.19
N ALA A 50 -8.10 14.38 -15.66
CA ALA A 50 -8.31 13.24 -16.53
C ALA A 50 -9.14 12.09 -15.92
N GLY A 51 -9.28 12.03 -14.59
CA GLY A 51 -10.12 11.01 -13.93
C GLY A 51 -11.59 11.05 -14.33
N THR A 52 -12.09 12.18 -14.82
CA THR A 52 -13.52 12.36 -15.16
C THR A 52 -13.94 11.75 -16.49
N VAL A 53 -12.98 11.43 -17.37
CA VAL A 53 -13.29 10.89 -18.71
C VAL A 53 -13.86 9.49 -18.60
N THR A 54 -14.56 9.06 -19.64
CA THR A 54 -15.06 7.69 -19.76
C THR A 54 -13.97 6.73 -20.22
N CYS A 55 -14.12 5.46 -19.89
CA CYS A 55 -13.18 4.40 -20.24
C CYS A 55 -13.02 4.25 -21.76
N ASP A 56 -14.06 4.43 -22.57
CA ASP A 56 -13.95 4.43 -24.04
C ASP A 56 -13.00 5.52 -24.57
N ARG A 57 -13.04 6.73 -23.99
CA ARG A 57 -12.11 7.82 -24.31
C ARG A 57 -10.68 7.53 -23.87
N PHE A 58 -10.52 6.89 -22.73
CA PHE A 58 -9.22 6.38 -22.30
C PHE A 58 -8.69 5.35 -23.30
N ILE A 59 -9.50 4.36 -23.71
CA ILE A 59 -9.10 3.30 -24.65
C ILE A 59 -8.76 3.87 -26.03
N GLU A 60 -9.52 4.85 -26.55
CA GLU A 60 -9.21 5.55 -27.79
C GLU A 60 -7.79 6.16 -27.75
N ALA A 61 -7.46 6.87 -26.67
CA ALA A 61 -6.14 7.45 -26.49
C ALA A 61 -5.05 6.40 -26.27
N TYR A 62 -5.35 5.35 -25.52
CA TYR A 62 -4.41 4.27 -25.17
C TYR A 62 -4.02 3.44 -26.40
N ASP A 63 -4.99 3.03 -27.23
CA ASP A 63 -4.76 2.25 -28.44
C ASP A 63 -4.09 3.12 -29.52
N GLY A 64 -4.48 4.40 -29.62
CA GLY A 64 -3.91 5.35 -30.57
C GLY A 64 -2.58 5.99 -30.15
N LYS A 65 -2.13 5.78 -28.89
CA LYS A 65 -1.00 6.48 -28.27
C LYS A 65 -1.02 7.99 -28.52
N THR A 66 -2.21 8.58 -28.39
CA THR A 66 -2.42 10.01 -28.65
C THR A 66 -1.77 10.89 -27.58
N ARG A 67 -1.80 12.21 -27.74
CA ARG A 67 -1.32 13.13 -26.69
C ARG A 67 -2.02 12.88 -25.35
N ASP A 68 -3.30 12.53 -25.37
CA ASP A 68 -4.10 12.31 -24.17
C ASP A 68 -3.65 11.08 -23.39
N TYR A 69 -3.01 10.09 -24.03
CA TYR A 69 -2.39 8.96 -23.34
C TYR A 69 -1.40 9.44 -22.27
N TYR A 70 -0.56 10.43 -22.59
CA TYR A 70 0.41 10.98 -21.64
C TYR A 70 -0.24 11.86 -20.57
N VAL A 71 -1.38 12.49 -20.88
CA VAL A 71 -2.18 13.20 -19.87
C VAL A 71 -2.74 12.21 -18.85
N TYR A 72 -3.24 11.06 -19.33
CA TYR A 72 -3.75 9.98 -18.47
C TYR A 72 -2.64 9.32 -17.66
N ALA A 73 -1.47 9.10 -18.26
CA ALA A 73 -0.27 8.61 -17.57
C ALA A 73 0.11 9.52 -16.39
N GLY A 74 0.30 10.82 -16.63
CA GLY A 74 0.66 11.77 -15.58
C GLY A 74 -0.43 11.93 -14.52
N TRP A 75 -1.70 11.82 -14.90
CA TRP A 75 -2.80 11.82 -13.93
C TRP A 75 -2.78 10.58 -13.03
N VAL A 76 -2.49 9.39 -13.58
CA VAL A 76 -2.34 8.15 -12.78
C VAL A 76 -1.17 8.28 -11.81
N ASP A 77 -0.01 8.74 -12.25
CA ASP A 77 1.17 8.91 -11.38
C ASP A 77 0.89 9.90 -10.24
N GLY A 78 0.21 11.00 -10.56
CA GLY A 78 -0.21 11.99 -9.55
C GLY A 78 -1.22 11.42 -8.56
N TYR A 79 -2.19 10.63 -9.05
CA TYR A 79 -3.19 9.99 -8.20
C TYR A 79 -2.58 8.91 -7.29
N VAL A 80 -1.62 8.12 -7.80
CA VAL A 80 -0.82 7.17 -7.01
C VAL A 80 -0.05 7.92 -5.91
N THR A 81 0.65 9.00 -6.27
CA THR A 81 1.42 9.81 -5.31
C THR A 81 0.52 10.35 -4.19
N ALA A 82 -0.63 10.91 -4.56
CA ALA A 82 -1.61 11.40 -3.59
C ALA A 82 -2.15 10.26 -2.71
N THR A 83 -2.33 9.07 -3.26
CA THR A 83 -2.80 7.90 -2.50
C THR A 83 -1.72 7.42 -1.52
N ASN A 84 -0.44 7.36 -1.93
CA ASN A 84 0.67 7.04 -1.03
C ASN A 84 0.71 8.00 0.16
N GLN A 85 0.52 9.30 -0.06
CA GLN A 85 0.56 10.30 1.01
C GLN A 85 -0.62 10.21 1.98
N GLN A 86 -1.79 9.80 1.51
CA GLN A 86 -3.06 9.86 2.27
C GLN A 86 -3.45 8.54 2.92
N GLN A 87 -2.88 7.41 2.49
CA GLN A 87 -3.16 6.11 3.06
C GLN A 87 -2.21 5.80 4.21
N ASP A 88 -2.76 5.18 5.26
CA ASP A 88 -1.95 4.70 6.38
C ASP A 88 -0.99 3.60 5.90
N GLU A 89 0.19 3.54 6.53
CA GLU A 89 1.19 2.48 6.32
C GLU A 89 1.48 2.23 4.83
N THR A 90 1.69 3.32 4.07
CA THR A 90 1.86 3.26 2.63
C THR A 90 3.02 4.16 2.21
N TYR A 91 4.19 3.56 1.97
CA TYR A 91 5.32 4.26 1.37
C TYR A 91 5.20 4.28 -0.17
N ASP A 92 4.88 3.13 -0.78
CA ASP A 92 4.71 3.02 -2.23
C ASP A 92 3.68 1.92 -2.59
N LEU A 93 2.55 2.31 -3.19
CA LEU A 93 1.53 1.38 -3.71
C LEU A 93 1.97 0.62 -4.95
N THR A 94 2.95 1.15 -5.67
CA THR A 94 3.39 0.64 -6.97
C THR A 94 4.90 0.41 -6.98
N PRO A 95 5.46 -0.39 -6.04
CA PRO A 95 6.89 -0.43 -5.77
C PRO A 95 7.74 -1.01 -6.91
N TRP A 96 7.11 -1.61 -7.92
CA TRP A 96 7.80 -2.16 -9.08
C TRP A 96 7.09 -1.91 -10.40
N GLN A 97 5.85 -1.42 -10.38
CA GLN A 97 5.03 -1.18 -11.56
C GLN A 97 5.51 0.08 -12.27
N THR A 98 5.58 0.03 -13.60
CA THR A 98 5.73 1.25 -14.40
C THR A 98 4.37 1.85 -14.73
N THR A 99 4.34 3.15 -15.06
CA THR A 99 3.12 3.84 -15.50
C THR A 99 2.47 3.14 -16.69
N GLU A 100 3.25 2.68 -17.67
CA GLU A 100 2.74 1.93 -18.82
C GLU A 100 2.07 0.63 -18.37
N PHE A 101 2.68 -0.10 -17.44
CA PHE A 101 2.11 -1.33 -16.92
C PHE A 101 0.80 -1.07 -16.15
N LEU A 102 0.74 -0.01 -15.34
CA LEU A 102 -0.51 0.40 -14.69
C LEU A 102 -1.59 0.70 -15.72
N LEU A 103 -1.27 1.47 -16.77
CA LEU A 103 -2.22 1.78 -17.84
C LEU A 103 -2.66 0.53 -18.63
N ASP A 104 -1.78 -0.46 -18.82
CA ASP A 104 -2.12 -1.74 -19.44
C ASP A 104 -3.16 -2.51 -18.60
N LEU A 105 -3.03 -2.49 -17.28
CA LEU A 105 -3.98 -3.11 -16.35
C LEU A 105 -5.32 -2.34 -16.34
N VAL A 106 -5.28 -1.01 -16.29
CA VAL A 106 -6.50 -0.19 -16.36
C VAL A 106 -7.21 -0.36 -17.71
N ALA A 107 -6.48 -0.51 -18.81
CA ALA A 107 -7.05 -0.78 -20.13
C ALA A 107 -7.85 -2.09 -20.17
N GLN A 108 -7.42 -3.12 -19.44
CA GLN A 108 -8.20 -4.36 -19.32
C GLN A 108 -9.54 -4.12 -18.64
N TYR A 109 -9.55 -3.40 -17.52
CA TYR A 109 -10.79 -3.00 -16.85
C TYR A 109 -11.68 -2.14 -17.76
N CYS A 110 -11.10 -1.13 -18.42
CA CYS A 110 -11.86 -0.16 -19.20
C CYS A 110 -12.48 -0.76 -20.47
N ARG A 111 -11.83 -1.73 -21.11
CA ARG A 111 -12.42 -2.47 -22.25
C ARG A 111 -13.68 -3.24 -21.85
N ALA A 112 -13.75 -3.74 -20.62
CA ALA A 112 -14.94 -4.40 -20.08
C ALA A 112 -16.02 -3.41 -19.61
N ASN A 113 -15.67 -2.13 -19.38
CA ASN A 113 -16.52 -1.12 -18.75
C ASN A 113 -16.51 0.22 -19.51
N PRO A 114 -16.85 0.26 -20.82
CA PRO A 114 -16.57 1.41 -21.69
C PRO A 114 -17.21 2.73 -21.24
N LYS A 115 -18.37 2.67 -20.57
CA LYS A 115 -19.11 3.85 -20.10
C LYS A 115 -18.72 4.31 -18.70
N GLN A 116 -17.93 3.52 -17.97
CA GLN A 116 -17.50 3.87 -16.63
C GLN A 116 -16.47 5.01 -16.67
N LYS A 117 -16.38 5.82 -15.62
CA LYS A 117 -15.31 6.82 -15.52
C LYS A 117 -13.96 6.12 -15.33
N PHE A 118 -12.92 6.66 -15.98
CA PHE A 118 -11.55 6.18 -15.95
C PHE A 118 -11.00 6.04 -14.53
N ILE A 119 -11.27 7.01 -13.64
CA ILE A 119 -10.84 6.94 -12.24
C ILE A 119 -11.25 5.63 -11.57
N TYR A 120 -12.43 5.09 -11.87
CA TYR A 120 -12.88 3.87 -11.20
C TYR A 120 -12.04 2.66 -11.60
N GLY A 121 -11.59 2.58 -12.86
CA GLY A 121 -10.63 1.56 -13.28
C GLY A 121 -9.29 1.69 -12.55
N VAL A 122 -8.84 2.92 -12.31
CA VAL A 122 -7.63 3.20 -11.54
C VAL A 122 -7.82 2.83 -10.07
N THR A 123 -8.92 3.20 -9.42
CA THR A 123 -9.17 2.87 -8.01
C THR A 123 -9.34 1.37 -7.78
N GLU A 124 -9.98 0.66 -8.71
CA GLU A 124 -10.06 -0.80 -8.66
C GLU A 124 -8.67 -1.43 -8.73
N LEU A 125 -7.80 -0.92 -9.62
CA LEU A 125 -6.41 -1.34 -9.70
C LEU A 125 -5.65 -1.05 -8.41
N LEU A 126 -5.73 0.17 -7.85
CA LEU A 126 -4.99 0.52 -6.64
C LEU A 126 -5.45 -0.29 -5.43
N ARG A 127 -6.76 -0.59 -5.32
CA ARG A 127 -7.26 -1.50 -4.28
C ARG A 127 -6.68 -2.91 -4.44
N TYR A 128 -6.62 -3.40 -5.68
CA TYR A 128 -5.97 -4.67 -5.97
C TYR A 128 -4.48 -4.66 -5.61
N LEU A 129 -3.77 -3.54 -5.76
CA LEU A 129 -2.35 -3.43 -5.43
C LEU A 129 -2.08 -3.21 -3.94
N TYR A 130 -3.04 -2.71 -3.17
CA TYR A 130 -2.87 -2.32 -1.77
C TYR A 130 -2.23 -3.37 -0.85
N GLN A 131 -2.54 -4.66 -1.06
CA GLN A 131 -1.94 -5.74 -0.25
C GLN A 131 -0.46 -6.00 -0.55
N GLY A 132 0.00 -5.63 -1.75
CA GLY A 132 1.40 -5.77 -2.16
C GLY A 132 2.20 -4.47 -2.08
N ARG A 133 1.68 -3.46 -1.37
CA ARG A 133 2.32 -2.16 -1.23
C ARG A 133 3.56 -2.26 -0.33
N LEU A 134 4.52 -1.39 -0.58
CA LEU A 134 5.61 -1.15 0.33
C LEU A 134 5.11 -0.23 1.46
N GLN A 135 5.11 -0.72 2.70
CA GLN A 135 4.56 0.02 3.84
C GLN A 135 5.55 1.03 4.44
N GLU A 136 6.86 0.77 4.28
CA GLU A 136 7.93 1.59 4.83
C GLU A 136 9.05 1.82 3.80
N LEU A 137 9.84 2.87 4.00
CA LEU A 137 10.98 3.17 3.13
C LEU A 137 11.95 1.99 3.06
N SER A 138 12.29 1.57 1.84
CA SER A 138 13.32 0.57 1.56
C SER A 138 14.48 1.20 0.81
N GLU A 139 15.69 0.68 1.02
CA GLU A 139 16.85 0.97 0.18
C GLU A 139 16.57 0.63 -1.29
N ILE A 140 17.18 1.38 -2.20
CA ILE A 140 17.15 1.09 -3.64
C ILE A 140 18.41 0.29 -4.00
N ALA A 141 18.20 -0.90 -4.54
CA ALA A 141 19.24 -1.75 -5.11
C ALA A 141 19.32 -1.56 -6.62
N GLN A 142 20.53 -1.38 -7.13
CA GLN A 142 20.81 -1.49 -8.56
C GLN A 142 21.10 -2.95 -8.88
N ILE A 143 20.32 -3.54 -9.79
CA ILE A 143 20.51 -4.92 -10.23
C ILE A 143 21.01 -4.96 -11.67
N GLN A 144 21.76 -6.01 -12.01
CA GLN A 144 22.26 -6.25 -13.36
C GLN A 144 22.12 -7.74 -13.70
N HIS A 145 21.71 -8.04 -14.93
CA HIS A 145 21.69 -9.40 -15.46
C HIS A 145 21.92 -9.37 -16.97
N GLY A 146 23.03 -9.96 -17.43
CA GLY A 146 23.46 -9.83 -18.82
C GLY A 146 23.72 -8.37 -19.18
N SER A 147 23.02 -7.86 -20.21
CA SER A 147 23.09 -6.45 -20.63
C SER A 147 22.02 -5.55 -20.01
N LYS A 148 21.14 -6.09 -19.15
CA LYS A 148 20.03 -5.36 -18.54
C LYS A 148 20.41 -4.86 -17.15
N GLY A 149 19.98 -3.64 -16.85
CA GLY A 149 20.11 -3.01 -15.55
C GLY A 149 18.83 -2.29 -15.14
N ALA A 150 18.49 -2.32 -13.87
CA ALA A 150 17.34 -1.63 -13.31
C ALA A 150 17.56 -1.30 -11.83
N TYR A 151 16.65 -0.49 -11.29
CA TYR A 151 16.60 -0.14 -9.88
C TYR A 151 15.32 -0.71 -9.29
N PHE A 152 15.44 -1.34 -8.13
CA PHE A 152 14.31 -1.87 -7.36
C PHE A 152 14.51 -1.54 -5.89
N TYR A 153 13.43 -1.46 -5.12
CA TYR A 153 13.55 -1.53 -3.68
C TYR A 153 14.13 -2.89 -3.27
N ARG A 154 15.03 -2.90 -2.28
CA ARG A 154 15.54 -4.13 -1.65
C ARG A 154 14.39 -5.00 -1.17
N ALA A 155 13.38 -4.40 -0.52
CA ALA A 155 12.16 -5.09 -0.08
C ALA A 155 11.43 -5.80 -1.25
N THR A 156 11.37 -5.20 -2.44
CA THR A 156 10.79 -5.85 -3.62
C THR A 156 11.56 -7.12 -4.00
N ILE A 157 12.90 -7.08 -3.96
CA ILE A 157 13.74 -8.25 -4.26
C ILE A 157 13.55 -9.34 -3.19
N GLN A 158 13.42 -8.95 -1.92
CA GLN A 158 13.11 -9.89 -0.82
C GLN A 158 11.78 -10.60 -1.06
N SER A 159 10.71 -9.85 -1.36
CA SER A 159 9.40 -10.45 -1.66
C SER A 159 9.43 -11.39 -2.86
N VAL A 160 10.29 -11.13 -3.86
CA VAL A 160 10.54 -12.07 -4.96
C VAL A 160 11.21 -13.34 -4.47
N GLN A 161 12.30 -13.23 -3.69
CA GLN A 161 13.02 -14.38 -3.13
C GLN A 161 12.10 -15.25 -2.27
N GLU A 162 11.29 -14.62 -1.41
CA GLU A 162 10.26 -15.29 -0.59
C GLU A 162 9.25 -16.04 -1.45
N ALA A 163 8.68 -15.38 -2.46
CA ALA A 163 7.72 -16.01 -3.36
C ALA A 163 8.33 -17.21 -4.13
N LEU A 164 9.60 -17.13 -4.52
CA LEU A 164 10.31 -18.25 -5.13
C LEU A 164 10.54 -19.39 -4.13
N ALA A 165 10.93 -19.07 -2.90
CA ALA A 165 11.16 -20.04 -1.83
C ALA A 165 9.88 -20.80 -1.44
N GLU A 166 8.74 -20.11 -1.35
CA GLU A 166 7.42 -20.72 -1.11
C GLU A 166 7.02 -21.74 -2.17
N ARG A 167 7.57 -21.62 -3.39
CA ARG A 167 7.37 -22.55 -4.51
C ARG A 167 8.47 -23.60 -4.60
N SER A 168 9.38 -23.64 -3.63
CA SER A 168 10.56 -24.51 -3.63
C SER A 168 11.45 -24.31 -4.87
N LEU A 169 11.51 -23.07 -5.37
CA LEU A 169 12.35 -22.67 -6.50
C LEU A 169 13.63 -21.95 -6.06
N PHE A 170 13.72 -21.54 -4.80
CA PHE A 170 14.86 -20.84 -4.21
C PHE A 170 15.09 -21.37 -2.78
N GLU A 171 16.34 -21.66 -2.42
CA GLU A 171 16.71 -22.22 -1.10
C GLU A 171 17.56 -21.25 -0.26
N GLY A 172 18.01 -20.14 -0.84
CA GLY A 172 18.78 -19.09 -0.16
C GLY A 172 17.92 -18.20 0.75
N GLU A 173 18.60 -17.27 1.44
CA GLU A 173 17.94 -16.27 2.29
C GLU A 173 17.32 -15.14 1.45
N ALA A 174 16.18 -14.61 1.89
CA ALA A 174 15.55 -13.44 1.29
C ALA A 174 16.22 -12.13 1.77
N ASP A 175 17.46 -11.91 1.34
CA ASP A 175 18.33 -10.79 1.74
C ASP A 175 18.19 -9.54 0.84
N GLY A 176 17.39 -9.64 -0.22
CA GLY A 176 17.13 -8.57 -1.18
C GLY A 176 18.30 -8.31 -2.13
N VAL A 177 19.21 -9.28 -2.26
CA VAL A 177 20.30 -9.25 -3.22
C VAL A 177 19.90 -10.05 -4.46
N PHE A 178 20.02 -9.41 -5.62
CA PHE A 178 19.79 -10.07 -6.90
C PHE A 178 21.09 -10.68 -7.41
N ASP A 179 21.25 -11.99 -7.26
CA ASP A 179 22.43 -12.74 -7.70
C ASP A 179 22.13 -13.76 -8.81
N GLU A 180 23.12 -14.58 -9.16
CA GLU A 180 22.98 -15.60 -10.20
C GLU A 180 22.02 -16.74 -9.78
N GLU A 181 21.92 -17.05 -8.48
CA GLU A 181 20.99 -18.06 -7.99
C GLU A 181 19.55 -17.58 -8.15
N VAL A 182 19.25 -16.36 -7.70
CA VAL A 182 17.94 -15.71 -7.87
C VAL A 182 17.56 -15.66 -9.35
N ALA A 183 18.49 -15.28 -10.23
CA ALA A 183 18.23 -15.25 -11.67
C ALA A 183 17.89 -16.64 -12.25
N LYS A 184 18.59 -17.70 -11.82
CA LYS A 184 18.28 -19.09 -12.23
C LYS A 184 16.92 -19.55 -11.72
N SER A 185 16.59 -19.26 -10.46
CA SER A 185 15.29 -19.54 -9.85
C SER A 185 14.16 -18.82 -10.58
N LEU A 186 14.37 -17.55 -10.97
CA LEU A 186 13.43 -16.79 -11.78
C LEU A 186 13.24 -17.38 -13.18
N ALA A 187 14.32 -17.78 -13.85
CA ALA A 187 14.22 -18.40 -15.16
C ALA A 187 13.37 -19.68 -15.10
N ARG A 188 13.56 -20.49 -14.06
CA ARG A 188 12.74 -21.69 -13.81
C ARG A 188 11.27 -21.33 -13.54
N PHE A 189 11.01 -20.33 -12.70
CA PHE A 189 9.65 -19.84 -12.46
C PHE A 189 8.96 -19.36 -13.75
N GLN A 190 9.69 -18.61 -14.58
CA GLN A 190 9.21 -18.11 -15.86
C GLN A 190 8.82 -19.26 -16.77
N GLY A 191 9.67 -20.29 -16.92
CA GLY A 191 9.37 -21.47 -17.73
C GLY A 191 8.13 -22.21 -17.25
N LEU A 192 7.98 -22.41 -15.93
CA LEU A 192 6.79 -23.02 -15.32
C LEU A 192 5.52 -22.18 -15.53
N SER A 193 5.67 -20.86 -15.66
CA SER A 193 4.56 -19.91 -15.85
C SER A 193 4.26 -19.62 -17.32
N GLY A 194 4.93 -20.29 -18.26
CA GLY A 194 4.77 -20.04 -19.71
C GLY A 194 5.32 -18.68 -20.16
N LEU A 195 6.22 -18.08 -19.37
CA LEU A 195 6.93 -16.85 -19.68
C LEU A 195 8.30 -17.16 -20.28
N PRO A 196 8.91 -16.24 -21.04
CA PRO A 196 10.29 -16.40 -21.50
C PRO A 196 11.26 -16.55 -20.32
N GLU A 197 12.08 -17.60 -20.33
CA GLU A 197 13.08 -17.94 -19.31
C GLU A 197 14.30 -17.00 -19.37
N THR A 198 14.08 -15.74 -19.03
CA THR A 198 15.11 -14.69 -19.09
C THR A 198 15.92 -14.54 -17.81
N GLY A 199 15.43 -15.07 -16.70
CA GLY A 199 15.97 -14.84 -15.35
C GLY A 199 15.84 -13.38 -14.88
N TRP A 200 15.09 -12.54 -15.60
CA TRP A 200 14.98 -11.11 -15.32
C TRP A 200 13.65 -10.71 -14.66
N LEU A 201 13.68 -9.71 -13.80
CA LEU A 201 12.51 -9.10 -13.16
C LEU A 201 11.79 -8.12 -14.09
N ASP A 202 11.11 -8.62 -15.11
CA ASP A 202 10.20 -7.80 -15.90
C ASP A 202 8.80 -7.67 -15.26
N GLN A 203 8.02 -6.72 -15.76
CA GLN A 203 6.66 -6.41 -15.26
C GLN A 203 5.74 -7.63 -15.27
N ARG A 204 5.82 -8.49 -16.30
CA ARG A 204 4.98 -9.69 -16.41
C ARG A 204 5.38 -10.75 -15.40
N THR A 205 6.69 -10.94 -15.20
CA THR A 205 7.26 -11.86 -14.22
C THR A 205 6.86 -11.44 -12.81
N LEU A 206 7.06 -10.17 -12.46
CA LEU A 206 6.68 -9.62 -11.16
C LEU A 206 5.18 -9.74 -10.92
N PHE A 207 4.34 -9.41 -11.90
CA PHE A 207 2.90 -9.57 -11.78
C PHE A 207 2.46 -11.02 -11.60
N ALA A 208 3.02 -11.95 -12.38
CA ALA A 208 2.70 -13.38 -12.26
C ALA A 208 3.15 -13.97 -10.92
N LEU A 209 4.34 -13.59 -10.45
CA LEU A 209 4.92 -14.10 -9.20
C LEU A 209 4.14 -13.58 -7.99
N THR A 210 3.84 -12.29 -7.96
CA THR A 210 3.17 -11.61 -6.82
C THR A 210 1.66 -11.85 -6.76
N LYS A 211 1.01 -12.20 -7.89
CA LYS A 211 -0.42 -12.59 -7.90
C LYS A 211 -0.69 -13.83 -7.05
N VAL A 212 0.22 -14.82 -7.10
CA VAL A 212 -0.02 -16.15 -6.51
C VAL A 212 0.14 -16.15 -4.98
N ASN A 213 0.73 -15.11 -4.37
CA ASN A 213 0.84 -15.02 -2.90
C ASN A 213 -0.42 -14.49 -2.21
N ARG A 214 -1.46 -14.08 -2.96
CA ARG A 214 -2.68 -13.48 -2.39
C ARG A 214 -3.92 -14.37 -2.41
N GLU A 215 -3.87 -15.54 -3.02
CA GLU A 215 -4.96 -16.53 -2.98
C GLU A 215 -4.95 -17.36 -1.68
N LYS A 216 -3.96 -17.16 -0.80
CA LYS A 216 -3.79 -17.96 0.42
C LYS A 216 -4.47 -17.39 1.67
N ASP A 217 -5.06 -16.19 1.56
CA ASP A 217 -5.67 -15.44 2.68
C ASP A 217 -7.19 -15.28 2.55
N ASP A 218 -7.84 -15.93 1.57
CA ASP A 218 -9.32 -16.07 1.45
C ASP A 218 -9.79 -17.47 1.89
#